data_AF-A0AAD7ES14-F1
#
_entry.id   AF-A0AAD7ES14-F1
#
_cell.length_a   1.000
_cell.length_b   1.000
_cell.length_c   1.000
_cell.angle_alpha   90.00
_cell.angle_beta   90.00
_cell.angle_gamma   90.00
#
_symmetry.space_group_name_H-M   'P 1'
#
loop_
_entity.id
_entity.type
_entity.pdbx_description
1 polymer ?
#
loop_
_entity_poly.entity_id
_entity_poly.type
_entity_poly.pdbx_seq_one_letter_code
_entity_poly.pdbx_strand_id
1 'polypeptide(L)'
;MPPPLLPPCRPPAAPLPPLTVQHSSAAPWHSHCCPAAQRAARGGTFTWPIFPGPHEPTSEQFNNVMHICVKHFKKLYSGVFFDVHRKDEPEPVHVQIGSDVSDLPASRKTSGLLSFTSKFFMCDNCETHFYDLIVPDAFDSTKRDPWRYLKYAFRAHDASEEVAEEISRRRGVRYSTMDELVNWLPGVTGLFDLMHAIFGTTIKHLCKNILWKNGMVNSKQTEKITKFFNGLIWPPSISRLPPSVARGAGSIKADQWRSQISVFFVALFDAWQVNGEIPDIDAEPSPPNTKNANAQATQEKLVRARMREHLLATKPDASEEELESIDTIKMDRSLRRHYETVVQFTAAVRIITSNSISPNEVRRGCRALELAVQSWARMHCHLVPYFHFAALHLEEQFLKHGPAPGWWTYPYERNNGFLGRFNHNGHSGGELEGTMMRGWWKTTLIQDLISRLEAIENPGPEDRDSLNVLNSYLKGGTSERKDAIDFPKFSQQQSLQQLGSGYYKLVFDYLKVFWSSEVQLVPDVSLVANSNQHSFSGNVRAFSHCWVGRRRHGAETQAQGKSAQYAYIDIRIPVRISHIF
;
A
#
# COMPACT_ATOMS: atom_id res chain seq x y z
N MET A 1 67.56 3.08 -36.56
CA MET A 1 67.16 2.74 -35.18
C MET A 1 65.64 2.57 -35.17
N PRO A 2 65.10 1.47 -34.65
CA PRO A 2 63.65 1.26 -34.62
C PRO A 2 62.98 2.16 -33.56
N PRO A 3 61.70 2.51 -33.73
CA PRO A 3 60.95 3.29 -32.75
C PRO A 3 60.61 2.45 -31.49
N PRO A 4 60.36 3.10 -30.34
CA PRO A 4 60.17 2.41 -29.06
C PRO A 4 58.82 1.68 -29.01
N LEU A 5 58.84 0.50 -28.38
CA LEU A 5 57.65 -0.31 -28.08
C LEU A 5 56.74 0.43 -27.10
N LEU A 6 55.46 0.58 -27.46
CA LEU A 6 54.39 1.05 -26.59
C LEU A 6 54.19 0.08 -25.40
N PRO A 7 53.88 0.58 -24.19
CA PRO A 7 53.63 -0.28 -23.04
C PRO A 7 52.32 -1.07 -23.21
N PRO A 8 52.19 -2.25 -22.59
CA PRO A 8 51.01 -3.10 -22.73
C PRO A 8 49.79 -2.41 -22.13
N CYS A 9 48.66 -2.47 -22.85
CA CYS A 9 47.36 -2.00 -22.39
C CYS A 9 47.00 -2.65 -21.05
N ARG A 10 46.68 -1.83 -20.04
CA ARG A 10 46.07 -2.32 -18.80
C ARG A 10 44.76 -3.03 -19.13
N PRO A 11 44.43 -4.14 -18.46
CA PRO A 11 43.12 -4.77 -18.59
C PRO A 11 42.03 -3.76 -18.18
N PRO A 12 40.83 -3.84 -18.78
CA PRO A 12 39.73 -2.95 -18.45
C PRO A 12 39.43 -3.04 -16.96
N ALA A 13 39.36 -1.88 -16.30
CA ALA A 13 38.95 -1.80 -14.92
C ALA A 13 37.61 -2.53 -14.74
N ALA A 14 37.50 -3.32 -13.67
CA ALA A 14 36.26 -3.98 -13.31
C ALA A 14 35.09 -2.97 -13.35
N PRO A 15 33.91 -3.34 -13.88
CA PRO A 15 32.78 -2.43 -13.93
C PRO A 15 32.50 -1.96 -12.50
N LEU A 16 32.57 -0.65 -12.30
CA LEU A 16 32.12 -0.03 -11.06
C LEU A 16 30.69 -0.52 -10.78
N PRO A 17 30.38 -0.88 -9.53
CA PRO A 17 29.02 -1.28 -9.19
C PRO A 17 28.07 -0.16 -9.65
N PRO A 18 26.91 -0.49 -10.25
CA PRO A 18 25.98 0.52 -10.70
C PRO A 18 25.64 1.40 -9.51
N LEU A 19 25.98 2.70 -9.63
CA LEU A 19 25.50 3.74 -8.74
C LEU A 19 23.97 3.71 -8.85
N THR A 20 23.32 3.01 -7.92
CA THR A 20 21.88 3.12 -7.69
C THR A 20 21.63 4.51 -7.12
N VAL A 21 21.62 5.51 -7.99
CA VAL A 21 21.03 6.81 -7.66
C VAL A 21 19.52 6.57 -7.64
N GLN A 22 18.94 6.58 -6.45
CA GLN A 22 17.48 6.70 -6.30
C GLN A 22 17.08 8.06 -6.86
N HIS A 23 16.75 8.12 -8.16
CA HIS A 23 16.20 9.32 -8.77
C HIS A 23 14.75 9.46 -8.30
N SER A 24 14.48 10.50 -7.52
CA SER A 24 13.15 10.87 -7.02
C SER A 24 12.33 11.55 -8.13
N SER A 25 12.15 10.89 -9.28
CA SER A 25 11.23 11.34 -10.32
C SER A 25 9.82 10.95 -9.89
N ALA A 26 8.91 11.92 -9.75
CA ALA A 26 7.51 11.67 -9.40
C ALA A 26 6.71 11.35 -10.67
N ALA A 27 5.90 10.29 -10.63
CA ALA A 27 5.08 9.85 -11.76
C ALA A 27 3.60 9.83 -11.36
N PRO A 28 2.77 10.77 -11.83
CA PRO A 28 1.32 10.64 -11.75
C PRO A 28 0.86 9.45 -12.58
N TRP A 29 0.02 8.63 -11.95
CA TRP A 29 -0.58 7.44 -12.54
C TRP A 29 -2.08 7.67 -12.72
N HIS A 30 -2.57 7.31 -13.90
CA HIS A 30 -3.95 7.44 -14.29
C HIS A 30 -4.50 6.05 -14.56
N SER A 31 -5.72 5.80 -14.10
CA SER A 31 -6.42 4.53 -14.28
C SER A 31 -7.90 4.77 -14.47
N HIS A 32 -8.53 3.99 -15.35
CA HIS A 32 -9.97 4.06 -15.57
C HIS A 32 -10.74 3.54 -14.35
N CYS A 33 -11.99 3.99 -14.18
CA CYS A 33 -12.93 3.49 -13.17
C CYS A 33 -13.44 2.08 -13.51
N CYS A 34 -12.53 1.10 -13.54
CA CYS A 34 -12.81 -0.33 -13.70
C CYS A 34 -12.78 -1.04 -12.33
N PRO A 35 -13.25 -2.30 -12.25
CA PRO A 35 -13.08 -3.14 -11.05
C PRO A 35 -11.63 -3.13 -10.56
N ALA A 36 -11.41 -3.18 -9.24
CA ALA A 36 -10.10 -2.98 -8.62
C ALA A 36 -8.99 -3.87 -9.20
N ALA A 37 -9.31 -5.12 -9.56
CA ALA A 37 -8.36 -6.06 -10.16
C ALA A 37 -7.81 -5.57 -11.51
N GLN A 38 -8.65 -4.93 -12.33
CA GLN A 38 -8.29 -4.37 -13.64
C GLN A 38 -7.64 -2.99 -13.49
N ARG A 39 -8.14 -2.15 -12.57
CA ARG A 39 -7.57 -0.82 -12.27
C ARG A 39 -6.11 -0.89 -11.83
N ALA A 40 -5.77 -1.92 -11.06
CA ALA A 40 -4.42 -2.16 -10.55
C ALA A 40 -3.53 -2.97 -11.52
N ALA A 41 -4.06 -3.41 -12.67
CA ALA A 41 -3.31 -4.12 -13.68
C ALA A 41 -2.47 -3.14 -14.50
N ARG A 42 -1.28 -3.56 -14.94
CA ARG A 42 -0.35 -2.70 -15.68
C ARG A 42 -0.97 -2.15 -16.97
N GLY A 43 -1.72 -2.98 -17.70
CA GLY A 43 -2.41 -2.57 -18.93
C GLY A 43 -3.56 -1.58 -18.70
N GLY A 44 -4.07 -1.47 -17.46
CA GLY A 44 -5.10 -0.51 -17.06
C GLY A 44 -4.56 0.81 -16.51
N THR A 45 -3.23 1.00 -16.51
CA THR A 45 -2.58 2.18 -15.92
C THR A 45 -1.65 2.87 -16.93
N PHE A 46 -1.73 4.19 -17.01
CA PHE A 46 -0.83 5.02 -17.82
C PHE A 46 -0.24 6.15 -16.99
N THR A 47 0.94 6.63 -17.39
CA THR A 47 1.63 7.75 -16.73
C THR A 47 1.96 8.84 -17.74
N TRP A 48 1.62 10.07 -17.38
CA TRP A 48 1.94 11.30 -18.11
C TRP A 48 1.51 12.52 -17.26
N PRO A 49 2.38 13.49 -16.96
CA PRO A 49 3.82 13.55 -17.25
C PRO A 49 4.65 12.74 -16.25
N ILE A 50 5.96 12.64 -16.46
CA ILE A 50 6.92 12.22 -15.41
C ILE A 50 7.69 13.48 -15.02
N PHE A 51 7.68 13.83 -13.74
CA PHE A 51 8.33 15.04 -13.25
C PHE A 51 9.85 14.86 -13.16
N PRO A 52 10.62 15.88 -13.60
CA PRO A 52 12.07 15.82 -13.56
C PRO A 52 12.61 15.73 -12.14
N GLY A 53 13.53 14.80 -11.92
CA GLY A 53 14.37 14.75 -10.71
C GLY A 53 15.65 15.59 -10.87
N PRO A 54 16.55 15.60 -9.88
CA PRO A 54 16.50 14.90 -8.60
C PRO A 54 15.78 15.69 -7.49
N HIS A 55 15.56 16.98 -7.70
CA HIS A 55 14.88 17.86 -6.74
C HIS A 55 13.39 17.91 -7.02
N GLU A 56 12.61 18.05 -5.96
CA GLU A 56 11.17 18.20 -6.07
C GLU A 56 10.84 19.53 -6.79
N PRO A 57 9.94 19.54 -7.79
CA PRO A 57 9.63 20.77 -8.52
C PRO A 57 8.99 21.82 -7.61
N THR A 58 9.30 23.09 -7.87
CA THR A 58 8.58 24.22 -7.27
C THR A 58 7.11 24.21 -7.69
N SER A 59 6.23 24.94 -6.98
CA SER A 59 4.81 25.06 -7.35
C SER A 59 4.64 25.61 -8.77
N GLU A 60 5.46 26.58 -9.18
CA GLU A 60 5.44 27.15 -10.52
C GLU A 60 5.88 26.11 -11.57
N GLN A 61 6.99 25.41 -11.35
CA GLN A 61 7.47 24.36 -12.26
C GLN A 61 6.44 23.23 -12.41
N PHE A 62 5.81 22.83 -11.29
CA PHE A 62 4.74 21.83 -11.30
C PHE A 62 3.56 22.31 -12.16
N ASN A 63 3.11 23.55 -11.97
CA ASN A 63 2.04 24.15 -12.76
C ASN A 63 2.38 24.23 -14.25
N ASN A 64 3.60 24.64 -14.60
CA ASN A 64 4.01 24.73 -16.01
C ASN A 64 3.94 23.37 -16.73
N VAL A 65 4.31 22.29 -16.04
CA VAL A 65 4.19 20.93 -16.57
C VAL A 65 2.73 20.48 -16.62
N MET A 66 1.98 20.69 -15.54
CA MET A 66 0.59 20.25 -15.42
C MET A 66 -0.37 21.02 -16.34
N HIS A 67 -0.07 22.26 -16.71
CA HIS A 67 -0.85 23.05 -17.65
C HIS A 67 -1.06 22.30 -18.99
N ILE A 68 -0.03 21.58 -19.47
CA ILE A 68 -0.13 20.75 -20.68
C ILE A 68 -1.20 19.66 -20.47
N CYS A 69 -1.13 18.95 -19.34
CA CYS A 69 -2.06 17.87 -19.01
C CYS A 69 -3.49 18.40 -18.83
N VAL A 70 -3.66 19.51 -18.10
CA VAL A 70 -4.96 20.17 -17.89
C VAL A 70 -5.60 20.59 -19.20
N LYS A 71 -4.83 21.10 -20.17
CA LYS A 71 -5.35 21.42 -21.52
C LYS A 71 -5.92 20.18 -22.22
N HIS A 72 -5.25 19.03 -22.12
CA HIS A 72 -5.74 17.77 -22.68
C HIS A 72 -6.96 17.25 -21.92
N PHE A 73 -6.98 17.34 -20.60
CA PHE A 73 -8.15 17.00 -19.80
C PHE A 73 -9.36 17.87 -20.16
N LYS A 74 -9.21 19.19 -20.30
CA LYS A 74 -10.30 20.07 -20.77
C LYS A 74 -10.91 19.59 -22.09
N LYS A 75 -10.10 19.12 -23.04
CA LYS A 75 -10.61 18.52 -24.29
C LYS A 75 -11.43 17.25 -24.03
N LEU A 76 -10.94 16.37 -23.17
CA LEU A 76 -11.65 15.14 -22.80
C LEU A 76 -12.94 15.40 -22.02
N TYR A 77 -12.97 16.44 -21.19
CA TYR A 77 -14.16 16.89 -20.45
C TYR A 77 -15.25 17.38 -21.41
N SER A 78 -14.87 18.12 -22.45
CA SER A 78 -15.79 18.58 -23.49
C SER A 78 -16.35 17.45 -24.37
N GLY A 79 -15.77 16.26 -24.31
CA GLY A 79 -16.17 15.09 -25.09
C GLY A 79 -15.32 14.91 -26.35
N VAL A 80 -14.95 13.66 -26.61
CA VAL A 80 -14.22 13.25 -27.82
C VAL A 80 -14.89 12.00 -28.38
N PHE A 81 -15.02 11.92 -29.70
CA PHE A 81 -15.57 10.74 -30.36
C PHE A 81 -14.58 9.57 -30.32
N PHE A 82 -15.05 8.41 -29.85
CA PHE A 82 -14.30 7.16 -29.82
C PHE A 82 -15.12 6.04 -30.43
N ASP A 83 -14.44 5.05 -31.02
CA ASP A 83 -15.05 3.78 -31.39
C ASP A 83 -15.43 3.01 -30.10
N VAL A 84 -16.72 2.93 -29.82
CA VAL A 84 -17.23 2.24 -28.63
C VAL A 84 -17.66 0.83 -29.00
N HIS A 85 -17.28 -0.15 -28.18
CA HIS A 85 -17.63 -1.55 -28.44
C HIS A 85 -19.15 -1.73 -28.61
N ARG A 86 -19.55 -2.39 -29.71
CA ARG A 86 -20.95 -2.62 -30.14
C ARG A 86 -21.69 -1.36 -30.57
N LYS A 87 -20.98 -0.33 -31.01
CA LYS A 87 -21.54 0.85 -31.67
C LYS A 87 -20.99 0.91 -33.09
N ASP A 88 -21.90 1.11 -34.04
CA ASP A 88 -21.56 1.14 -35.46
C ASP A 88 -20.89 2.46 -35.86
N GLU A 89 -21.16 3.53 -35.09
CA GLU A 89 -20.59 4.85 -35.27
C GLU A 89 -19.79 5.29 -34.02
N PRO A 90 -18.77 6.14 -34.18
CA PRO A 90 -18.06 6.73 -33.06
C PRO A 90 -19.02 7.50 -32.14
N GLU A 91 -18.90 7.29 -30.83
CA GLU A 91 -19.77 7.91 -29.82
C GLU A 91 -19.00 9.00 -29.04
N PRO A 92 -19.68 10.08 -28.61
CA PRO A 92 -19.06 11.08 -27.76
C PRO A 92 -18.78 10.52 -26.36
N VAL A 93 -17.51 10.46 -25.98
CA VAL A 93 -17.07 10.01 -24.64
C VAL A 93 -16.49 11.20 -23.88
N HIS A 94 -17.02 11.43 -22.68
CA HIS A 94 -16.50 12.40 -21.73
C HIS A 94 -15.65 11.70 -20.69
N VAL A 95 -14.44 12.21 -20.43
CA VAL A 95 -13.57 11.70 -19.36
C VAL A 95 -13.33 12.81 -18.35
N GLN A 96 -13.55 12.49 -17.08
CA GLN A 96 -13.33 13.40 -15.96
C GLN A 96 -12.36 12.80 -14.95
N ILE A 97 -11.57 13.64 -14.29
CA ILE A 97 -10.77 13.25 -13.13
C ILE A 97 -11.73 13.10 -11.95
N GLY A 98 -11.95 11.85 -11.53
CA GLY A 98 -12.83 11.56 -10.40
C GLY A 98 -12.16 11.76 -9.03
N SER A 99 -10.84 11.58 -8.94
CA SER A 99 -10.09 11.63 -7.69
C SER A 99 -8.58 11.72 -7.95
N ASP A 100 -7.86 12.48 -7.12
CA ASP A 100 -6.41 12.38 -6.94
C ASP A 100 -6.16 11.52 -5.70
N VAL A 101 -5.38 10.43 -5.83
CA VAL A 101 -5.02 9.60 -4.68
C VAL A 101 -3.51 9.60 -4.52
N SER A 102 -3.05 10.28 -3.48
CA SER A 102 -1.62 10.51 -3.27
C SER A 102 -1.28 10.61 -1.78
N ASP A 103 0.00 10.69 -1.47
CA ASP A 103 0.43 11.05 -0.12
C ASP A 103 0.15 12.55 0.13
N LEU A 104 0.13 12.97 1.41
CA LEU A 104 -0.16 14.36 1.76
C LEU A 104 0.72 15.38 1.02
N PRO A 105 2.07 15.24 0.94
CA PRO A 105 2.90 16.15 0.15
C PRO A 105 2.43 16.33 -1.30
N ALA A 106 2.23 15.24 -2.05
CA ALA A 106 1.81 15.31 -3.44
C ALA A 106 0.38 15.86 -3.58
N SER A 107 -0.53 15.49 -2.68
CA SER A 107 -1.90 16.01 -2.64
C SER A 107 -1.93 17.53 -2.42
N ARG A 108 -1.13 18.03 -1.47
CA ARG A 108 -1.01 19.48 -1.20
C ARG A 108 -0.52 20.22 -2.45
N LYS A 109 0.52 19.70 -3.10
CA LYS A 109 1.09 20.30 -4.31
C LYS A 109 0.10 20.32 -5.48
N THR A 110 -0.55 19.20 -5.75
CA THR A 110 -1.51 19.05 -6.85
C THR A 110 -2.72 19.96 -6.66
N SER A 111 -3.18 20.14 -5.43
CA SER A 111 -4.34 20.98 -5.11
C SER A 111 -3.98 22.45 -4.77
N GLY A 112 -2.71 22.84 -4.87
CA GLY A 112 -2.27 24.19 -4.49
C GLY A 112 -2.44 24.53 -3.00
N LEU A 113 -2.60 23.54 -2.13
CA LEU A 113 -2.83 23.74 -0.70
C LEU A 113 -1.52 23.89 0.07
N LEU A 114 -1.56 24.59 1.21
CA LEU A 114 -0.40 24.66 2.11
C LEU A 114 -0.01 23.29 2.68
N SER A 115 1.24 23.18 3.12
CA SER A 115 1.81 21.98 3.74
C SER A 115 0.92 21.45 4.88
N PHE A 116 0.85 20.12 5.01
CA PHE A 116 0.27 19.43 6.16
C PHE A 116 1.01 19.70 7.49
N THR A 117 2.12 20.43 7.46
CA THR A 117 2.81 20.96 8.66
C THR A 117 2.45 22.42 8.97
N SER A 118 1.57 23.04 8.18
CA SER A 118 1.07 24.40 8.40
C SER A 118 0.31 24.49 9.72
N LYS A 119 0.59 25.53 10.51
CA LYS A 119 -0.06 25.74 11.80
C LYS A 119 -1.58 25.79 11.66
N PHE A 120 -2.09 26.60 10.72
CA PHE A 120 -3.52 26.89 10.59
C PHE A 120 -4.23 26.13 9.48
N PHE A 121 -3.48 25.57 8.53
CA PHE A 121 -4.01 24.92 7.33
C PHE A 121 -3.44 23.50 7.15
N MET A 122 -3.11 22.81 8.26
CA MET A 122 -2.69 21.41 8.22
C MET A 122 -3.76 20.52 7.59
N CYS A 123 -5.02 20.71 8.00
CA CYS A 123 -6.17 20.04 7.42
C CYS A 123 -6.88 20.96 6.42
N ASP A 124 -7.21 20.39 5.27
CA ASP A 124 -7.97 20.98 4.17
C ASP A 124 -9.48 20.70 4.28
N ASN A 125 -9.86 19.68 5.05
CA ASN A 125 -11.26 19.29 5.24
C ASN A 125 -11.92 19.99 6.45
N CYS A 126 -11.15 20.30 7.50
CA CYS A 126 -11.68 20.88 8.74
C CYS A 126 -10.78 21.96 9.34
N GLU A 127 -11.29 22.65 10.35
CA GLU A 127 -10.65 23.82 10.96
C GLU A 127 -9.60 23.48 12.03
N THR A 128 -9.40 22.21 12.37
CA THR A 128 -8.39 21.76 13.34
C THR A 128 -6.98 22.25 12.95
N HIS A 129 -6.29 22.86 13.91
CA HIS A 129 -4.93 23.34 13.74
C HIS A 129 -3.89 22.25 14.06
N PHE A 130 -2.65 22.47 13.63
CA PHE A 130 -1.57 21.50 13.87
C PHE A 130 -1.25 21.29 15.36
N TYR A 131 -1.41 22.33 16.18
CA TYR A 131 -1.18 22.25 17.62
C TYR A 131 -2.33 21.58 18.37
N ASP A 132 -3.52 21.44 17.77
CA ASP A 132 -4.67 20.80 18.41
C ASP A 132 -4.54 19.27 18.40
N LEU A 133 -3.60 18.69 17.63
CA LEU A 133 -3.40 17.24 17.50
C LEU A 133 -2.96 16.52 18.80
N ILE A 134 -2.91 17.22 19.93
CA ILE A 134 -2.59 16.68 21.25
C ILE A 134 -3.80 16.65 22.21
N VAL A 135 -4.96 17.19 21.82
CA VAL A 135 -6.19 17.12 22.62
C VAL A 135 -7.21 16.19 21.97
N PRO A 136 -7.98 15.41 22.76
CA PRO A 136 -9.01 14.52 22.23
C PRO A 136 -10.14 15.26 21.50
N ASP A 137 -10.44 16.50 21.90
CA ASP A 137 -11.55 17.27 21.35
C ASP A 137 -11.25 17.84 19.96
N ALA A 138 -9.97 17.88 19.56
CA ALA A 138 -9.54 18.24 18.20
C ALA A 138 -10.02 17.27 17.12
N PHE A 139 -10.61 16.16 17.55
CA PHE A 139 -11.23 15.13 16.75
C PHE A 139 -12.74 15.33 16.58
N ASP A 140 -13.27 16.51 16.93
CA ASP A 140 -14.61 16.97 16.59
C ASP A 140 -14.50 18.40 16.05
N SER A 141 -14.53 18.57 14.72
CA SER A 141 -14.16 19.82 14.06
C SER A 141 -15.10 20.20 12.94
N THR A 142 -15.34 21.51 12.82
CA THR A 142 -16.14 22.10 11.74
C THR A 142 -15.46 21.90 10.39
N LYS A 143 -16.24 21.47 9.39
CA LYS A 143 -15.75 21.34 8.02
C LYS A 143 -15.49 22.71 7.40
N ARG A 144 -14.41 22.80 6.63
CA ARG A 144 -14.15 23.98 5.79
C ARG A 144 -15.07 23.96 4.58
N ASP A 145 -15.51 25.14 4.15
CA ASP A 145 -16.11 25.29 2.83
C ASP A 145 -15.01 25.10 1.76
N PRO A 146 -15.07 24.06 0.92
CA PRO A 146 -14.05 23.81 -0.09
C PRO A 146 -14.06 24.87 -1.22
N TRP A 147 -15.18 25.55 -1.48
CA TRP A 147 -15.27 26.59 -2.52
C TRP A 147 -14.41 27.81 -2.22
N ARG A 148 -14.10 28.05 -0.93
CA ARG A 148 -13.16 29.10 -0.52
C ARG A 148 -11.80 28.93 -1.19
N TYR A 149 -11.36 27.68 -1.40
CA TYR A 149 -10.03 27.42 -1.94
C TYR A 149 -9.94 27.88 -3.40
N LEU A 150 -10.92 27.51 -4.23
CA LEU A 150 -11.01 27.99 -5.61
C LEU A 150 -11.09 29.52 -5.67
N LYS A 151 -11.95 30.13 -4.84
CA LYS A 151 -12.08 31.60 -4.78
C LYS A 151 -10.75 32.29 -4.53
N TYR A 152 -9.95 31.79 -3.59
CA TYR A 152 -8.67 32.42 -3.24
C TYR A 152 -7.54 31.99 -4.18
N ALA A 153 -7.59 30.79 -4.77
CA ALA A 153 -6.65 30.35 -5.78
C ALA A 153 -6.68 31.25 -7.02
N PHE A 154 -7.87 31.52 -7.59
CA PHE A 154 -8.00 32.43 -8.74
C PHE A 154 -7.65 33.89 -8.38
N ARG A 155 -7.99 34.34 -7.17
CA ARG A 155 -7.54 35.66 -6.69
C ARG A 155 -6.02 35.77 -6.57
N ALA A 156 -5.34 34.68 -6.16
CA ALA A 156 -3.89 34.64 -6.08
C ALA A 156 -3.25 34.60 -7.48
N HIS A 157 -3.89 33.91 -8.43
CA HIS A 157 -3.45 33.85 -9.83
C HIS A 157 -3.41 35.23 -10.50
N ASP A 158 -4.45 36.04 -10.28
CA ASP A 158 -4.58 37.35 -10.92
C ASP A 158 -3.86 38.48 -10.14
N ALA A 159 -3.18 38.16 -9.04
CA ALA A 159 -2.56 39.13 -8.15
C ALA A 159 -1.03 39.22 -8.36
N SER A 160 -0.41 40.26 -7.78
CA SER A 160 1.05 40.33 -7.67
C SER A 160 1.59 39.24 -6.75
N GLU A 161 2.88 38.89 -6.92
CA GLU A 161 3.54 37.85 -6.11
C GLU A 161 3.42 38.09 -4.60
N GLU A 162 3.57 39.34 -4.15
CA GLU A 162 3.42 39.74 -2.75
C GLU A 162 2.00 39.44 -2.21
N VAL A 163 0.98 39.81 -2.98
CA VAL A 163 -0.43 39.58 -2.60
C VAL A 163 -0.76 38.10 -2.67
N ALA A 164 -0.25 37.36 -3.65
CA ALA A 164 -0.42 35.92 -3.76
C ALA A 164 0.19 35.19 -2.55
N GLU A 165 1.37 35.60 -2.08
CA GLU A 165 1.98 35.02 -0.89
C GLU A 165 1.23 35.42 0.40
N GLU A 166 0.66 36.62 0.46
CA GLU A 166 -0.24 37.00 1.55
C GLU A 166 -1.51 36.13 1.58
N ILE A 167 -2.12 35.90 0.41
CA ILE A 167 -3.28 35.00 0.26
C ILE A 167 -2.90 33.59 0.70
N SER A 168 -1.78 33.06 0.22
CA SER A 168 -1.23 31.75 0.62
C SER A 168 -1.16 31.63 2.15
N ARG A 169 -0.51 32.60 2.82
CA ARG A 169 -0.34 32.62 4.26
C ARG A 169 -1.65 32.75 5.03
N ARG A 170 -2.56 33.62 4.61
CA ARG A 170 -3.81 33.94 5.33
C ARG A 170 -4.96 33.01 4.99
N ARG A 171 -4.94 32.35 3.84
CA ARG A 171 -6.07 31.56 3.30
C ARG A 171 -5.71 30.09 3.05
N GLY A 172 -4.42 29.76 3.01
CA GLY A 172 -3.96 28.37 2.97
C GLY A 172 -3.89 27.77 1.57
N VAL A 173 -3.87 28.60 0.52
CA VAL A 173 -3.97 28.14 -0.87
C VAL A 173 -3.19 29.05 -1.83
N ARG A 174 -2.62 28.42 -2.84
CA ARG A 174 -2.00 28.98 -4.03
C ARG A 174 -2.74 28.47 -5.25
N TYR A 175 -2.58 29.16 -6.37
CA TYR A 175 -3.12 28.68 -7.64
C TYR A 175 -2.50 27.34 -8.05
N SER A 176 -3.35 26.36 -8.38
CA SER A 176 -2.97 25.17 -9.11
C SER A 176 -3.62 25.20 -10.48
N THR A 177 -2.89 24.78 -11.51
CA THR A 177 -3.48 24.57 -12.86
C THR A 177 -4.65 23.58 -12.85
N MET A 178 -4.69 22.68 -11.87
CA MET A 178 -5.82 21.76 -11.68
C MET A 178 -7.13 22.48 -11.35
N ASP A 179 -7.08 23.69 -10.75
CA ASP A 179 -8.25 24.49 -10.38
C ASP A 179 -9.06 24.95 -11.61
N GLU A 180 -8.48 24.86 -12.81
CA GLU A 180 -9.17 25.15 -14.07
C GLU A 180 -10.09 24.03 -14.55
N LEU A 181 -10.01 22.84 -13.95
CA LEU A 181 -10.82 21.69 -14.33
C LEU A 181 -12.19 21.74 -13.65
N VAL A 182 -13.24 21.49 -14.43
CA VAL A 182 -14.58 21.30 -13.88
C VAL A 182 -14.55 20.11 -12.90
N ASN A 183 -15.29 20.17 -11.80
CA ASN A 183 -15.31 19.15 -10.74
C ASN A 183 -13.98 18.93 -10.00
N TRP A 184 -12.94 19.74 -10.23
CA TRP A 184 -11.78 19.80 -9.35
C TRP A 184 -12.07 20.75 -8.19
N LEU A 185 -12.04 20.20 -6.98
CA LEU A 185 -12.34 20.96 -5.78
C LEU A 185 -11.30 20.60 -4.70
N PRO A 186 -10.35 21.51 -4.40
CA PRO A 186 -9.34 21.30 -3.38
C PRO A 186 -9.95 20.90 -2.03
N GLY A 187 -9.38 19.85 -1.41
CA GLY A 187 -9.91 19.26 -0.17
C GLY A 187 -11.06 18.26 -0.34
N VAL A 188 -11.60 18.10 -1.55
CA VAL A 188 -12.65 17.12 -1.86
C VAL A 188 -12.19 16.12 -2.90
N THR A 189 -11.57 16.57 -3.99
CA THR A 189 -11.09 15.70 -5.08
C THR A 189 -9.79 14.98 -4.70
N GLY A 190 -9.01 15.52 -3.76
CA GLY A 190 -7.80 14.91 -3.22
C GLY A 190 -8.12 13.93 -2.08
N LEU A 191 -7.88 12.65 -2.32
CA LEU A 191 -7.94 11.59 -1.33
C LEU A 191 -6.55 11.40 -0.74
N PHE A 192 -6.46 11.35 0.58
CA PHE A 192 -5.24 10.86 1.20
C PHE A 192 -5.21 9.33 1.10
N ASP A 193 -4.10 8.81 0.59
CA ASP A 193 -3.94 7.38 0.39
C ASP A 193 -3.85 6.61 1.73
N LEU A 194 -4.66 5.54 1.86
CA LEU A 194 -4.68 4.72 3.07
C LEU A 194 -3.35 4.01 3.29
N MET A 195 -2.65 3.60 2.21
CA MET A 195 -1.38 2.90 2.33
C MET A 195 -0.32 3.80 3.00
N HIS A 196 -0.15 5.03 2.51
CA HIS A 196 0.73 6.01 3.13
C HIS A 196 0.27 6.47 4.52
N ALA A 197 -1.02 6.72 4.69
CA ALA A 197 -1.58 7.18 5.96
C ALA A 197 -1.41 6.13 7.06
N ILE A 198 -1.98 4.94 6.87
CA ILE A 198 -2.03 3.89 7.91
C ILE A 198 -0.70 3.14 8.00
N PHE A 199 -0.22 2.57 6.90
CA PHE A 199 0.97 1.68 6.94
C PHE A 199 2.28 2.45 6.84
N GLY A 200 2.35 3.45 5.95
CA GLY A 200 3.53 4.27 5.73
C GLY A 200 3.85 5.21 6.90
N THR A 201 2.83 5.65 7.65
CA THR A 201 2.98 6.65 8.71
C THR A 201 2.43 6.21 10.06
N THR A 202 1.13 5.98 10.22
CA THR A 202 0.51 5.77 11.55
C THR A 202 1.06 4.55 12.27
N ILE A 203 1.09 3.38 11.65
CA ILE A 203 1.67 2.15 12.22
C ILE A 203 3.18 2.31 12.44
N LYS A 204 3.88 2.91 11.46
CA LYS A 204 5.31 3.19 11.58
C LYS A 204 5.60 4.09 12.78
N HIS A 205 4.76 5.11 13.03
CA HIS A 205 4.90 6.05 14.15
C HIS A 205 4.55 5.38 15.48
N LEU A 206 3.48 4.60 15.53
CA LEU A 206 3.12 3.76 16.68
C LEU A 206 4.30 2.88 17.10
N CYS A 207 4.80 2.06 16.18
CA CYS A 207 5.92 1.17 16.48
C CYS A 207 7.19 2.00 16.77
N LYS A 208 7.70 2.77 15.82
CA LYS A 208 9.02 3.38 16.00
C LYS A 208 9.07 4.46 17.07
N ASN A 209 8.06 5.32 17.15
CA ASN A 209 8.11 6.51 17.99
C ASN A 209 7.45 6.26 19.34
N ILE A 210 6.18 5.84 19.36
CA ILE A 210 5.42 5.63 20.62
C ILE A 210 5.99 4.45 21.40
N LEU A 211 6.24 3.31 20.77
CA LEU A 211 6.64 2.09 21.48
C LEU A 211 8.16 1.97 21.69
N TRP A 212 8.97 2.05 20.62
CA TRP A 212 10.41 1.82 20.74
C TRP A 212 11.20 3.06 21.18
N LYS A 213 11.12 4.20 20.48
CA LYS A 213 11.92 5.39 20.84
C LYS A 213 11.55 5.96 22.20
N ASN A 214 10.27 6.01 22.55
CA ASN A 214 9.85 6.44 23.89
C ASN A 214 10.03 5.34 24.95
N GLY A 215 10.64 4.19 24.61
CA GLY A 215 11.07 3.20 25.60
C GLY A 215 9.94 2.45 26.30
N MET A 216 8.79 2.24 25.64
CA MET A 216 7.77 1.30 26.12
C MET A 216 8.21 -0.16 25.91
N VAL A 217 9.11 -0.39 24.95
CA VAL A 217 9.70 -1.68 24.65
C VAL A 217 11.22 -1.64 24.94
N ASN A 218 11.68 -2.42 25.91
CA ASN A 218 13.11 -2.57 26.24
C ASN A 218 13.78 -3.72 25.47
N SER A 219 15.07 -3.97 25.71
CA SER A 219 15.83 -5.02 25.02
C SER A 219 15.29 -6.43 25.27
N LYS A 220 14.89 -6.75 26.51
CA LYS A 220 14.32 -8.07 26.86
C LYS A 220 12.99 -8.31 26.13
N GLN A 221 12.15 -7.28 26.06
CA GLN A 221 10.87 -7.34 25.34
C GLN A 221 11.08 -7.43 23.82
N THR A 222 12.09 -6.73 23.29
CA THR A 222 12.50 -6.83 21.88
C THR A 222 12.94 -8.26 21.51
N GLU A 223 13.65 -8.96 22.39
CA GLU A 223 14.03 -10.36 22.18
C GLU A 223 12.82 -11.29 22.12
N LYS A 224 11.84 -11.11 23.02
CA LYS A 224 10.58 -11.86 22.99
C LYS A 224 9.80 -11.63 21.69
N ILE A 225 9.63 -10.37 21.29
CA ILE A 225 8.99 -9.99 20.02
C ILE A 225 9.73 -10.62 18.82
N THR A 226 11.07 -10.62 18.85
CA THR A 226 11.89 -11.25 17.79
C THR A 226 11.67 -12.75 17.74
N LYS A 227 11.67 -13.43 18.89
CA LYS A 227 11.41 -14.87 19.01
C LYS A 227 10.01 -15.22 18.48
N PHE A 228 9.01 -14.42 18.83
CA PHE A 228 7.65 -14.57 18.31
C PHE A 228 7.63 -14.50 16.78
N PHE A 229 8.17 -13.43 16.18
CA PHE A 229 8.18 -13.27 14.73
C PHE A 229 8.97 -14.37 14.00
N ASN A 230 10.07 -14.85 14.58
CA ASN A 230 10.86 -15.95 14.02
C ASN A 230 10.14 -17.30 14.10
N GLY A 231 9.24 -17.47 15.08
CA GLY A 231 8.40 -18.66 15.23
C GLY A 231 7.19 -18.69 14.29
N LEU A 232 6.86 -17.58 13.63
CA LEU A 232 5.72 -17.50 12.72
C LEU A 232 6.02 -18.11 11.35
N ILE A 233 5.07 -18.90 10.85
CA ILE A 233 5.08 -19.39 9.48
C ILE A 233 4.26 -18.42 8.62
N TRP A 234 4.96 -17.65 7.79
CA TRP A 234 4.34 -16.72 6.85
C TRP A 234 3.94 -17.42 5.54
N PRO A 235 2.68 -17.31 5.09
CA PRO A 235 2.27 -17.76 3.77
C PRO A 235 3.13 -17.12 2.66
N PRO A 236 3.45 -17.81 1.56
CA PRO A 236 4.24 -17.25 0.46
C PRO A 236 3.63 -16.00 -0.19
N SER A 237 2.32 -15.82 -0.05
CA SER A 237 1.59 -14.66 -0.57
C SER A 237 1.74 -13.41 0.29
N ILE A 238 2.38 -13.51 1.45
CA ILE A 238 2.60 -12.40 2.39
C ILE A 238 4.09 -12.09 2.46
N SER A 239 4.43 -10.81 2.44
CA SER A 239 5.82 -10.38 2.60
C SER A 239 6.36 -10.80 3.96
N ARG A 240 7.49 -11.51 3.96
CA ARG A 240 8.22 -11.82 5.20
C ARG A 240 8.66 -10.52 5.88
N LEU A 241 8.54 -10.49 7.20
CA LEU A 241 9.03 -9.38 8.00
C LEU A 241 10.57 -9.42 8.05
N PRO A 242 11.26 -8.31 7.77
CA PRO A 242 12.70 -8.26 7.98
C PRO A 242 13.00 -8.36 9.48
N PRO A 243 14.16 -8.92 9.89
CA PRO A 243 14.55 -8.99 11.30
C PRO A 243 14.55 -7.64 12.02
N SER A 244 14.64 -6.53 11.27
CA SER A 244 14.64 -5.17 11.81
C SER A 244 13.27 -4.70 12.32
N VAL A 245 12.16 -5.32 11.89
CA VAL A 245 10.79 -4.99 12.35
C VAL A 245 10.65 -5.19 13.84
N ALA A 246 11.20 -6.29 14.36
CA ALA A 246 11.17 -6.62 15.78
C ALA A 246 11.96 -5.62 16.65
N ARG A 247 12.87 -4.84 16.05
CA ARG A 247 13.71 -3.85 16.73
C ARG A 247 13.24 -2.41 16.52
N GLY A 248 12.12 -2.19 15.84
CA GLY A 248 11.68 -0.85 15.44
C GLY A 248 12.68 -0.12 14.54
N ALA A 249 13.59 -0.84 13.88
CA ALA A 249 14.73 -0.26 13.15
C ALA A 249 14.67 -0.55 11.63
N GLY A 250 15.47 0.18 10.85
CA GLY A 250 15.60 -0.01 9.40
C GLY A 250 14.47 0.59 8.55
N SER A 251 14.64 0.59 7.23
CA SER A 251 13.61 1.06 6.29
C SER A 251 12.61 -0.06 6.01
N ILE A 252 11.50 -0.06 6.75
CA ILE A 252 10.42 -1.06 6.65
C ILE A 252 9.38 -0.50 5.68
N LYS A 253 9.02 -1.30 4.66
CA LYS A 253 8.05 -0.94 3.62
C LYS A 253 6.62 -1.03 4.16
N ALA A 254 5.69 -0.30 3.55
CA ALA A 254 4.28 -0.31 3.95
C ALA A 254 3.66 -1.72 3.97
N ASP A 255 3.95 -2.57 2.98
CA ASP A 255 3.44 -3.96 2.95
C ASP A 255 3.96 -4.81 4.13
N GLN A 256 5.17 -4.52 4.61
CA GLN A 256 5.71 -5.18 5.80
C GLN A 256 5.01 -4.66 7.07
N TRP A 257 4.72 -3.36 7.17
CA TRP A 257 3.90 -2.82 8.28
C TRP A 257 2.50 -3.41 8.31
N ARG A 258 1.87 -3.57 7.15
CA ARG A 258 0.57 -4.25 7.00
C ARG A 258 0.60 -5.69 7.51
N SER A 259 1.65 -6.43 7.16
CA SER A 259 1.82 -7.81 7.60
C SER A 259 2.09 -7.89 9.11
N GLN A 260 2.91 -6.97 9.64
CA GLN A 260 3.26 -6.92 11.05
C GLN A 260 2.04 -6.63 11.93
N ILE A 261 1.30 -5.55 11.66
CA ILE A 261 0.22 -5.09 12.54
C ILE A 261 -0.86 -6.17 12.74
N SER A 262 -1.06 -7.04 11.74
CA SER A 262 -2.02 -8.15 11.77
C SER A 262 -1.78 -9.17 12.88
N VAL A 263 -0.54 -9.25 13.41
CA VAL A 263 -0.16 -10.17 14.48
C VAL A 263 0.57 -9.47 15.63
N PHE A 264 0.81 -8.16 15.52
CA PHE A 264 1.70 -7.43 16.42
C PHE A 264 1.18 -7.36 17.86
N PHE A 265 -0.13 -7.22 18.05
CA PHE A 265 -0.76 -7.22 19.37
C PHE A 265 -0.52 -8.54 20.14
N VAL A 266 -0.36 -9.67 19.45
CA VAL A 266 0.00 -10.95 20.09
C VAL A 266 1.47 -10.96 20.51
N ALA A 267 2.35 -10.44 19.64
CA ALA A 267 3.77 -10.29 19.97
C ALA A 267 3.98 -9.36 21.18
N LEU A 268 3.21 -8.27 21.23
CA LEU A 268 3.26 -7.30 22.32
C LEU A 268 2.72 -7.89 23.62
N PHE A 269 1.66 -8.71 23.53
CA PHE A 269 1.14 -9.44 24.68
C PHE A 269 2.19 -10.39 25.27
N ASP A 270 2.82 -11.24 24.45
CA ASP A 270 3.89 -12.14 24.89
C ASP A 270 5.07 -11.40 25.53
N ALA A 271 5.38 -10.21 24.99
CA ALA A 271 6.44 -9.35 25.51
C ALA A 271 6.15 -8.80 26.91
N TRP A 272 4.93 -8.32 27.15
CA TRP A 272 4.53 -7.56 28.34
C TRP A 272 3.79 -8.37 29.41
N GLN A 273 3.23 -9.53 29.08
CA GLN A 273 2.45 -10.30 30.03
C GLN A 273 3.29 -10.79 31.21
N VAL A 274 2.64 -10.84 32.38
CA VAL A 274 3.10 -11.50 33.59
C VAL A 274 1.99 -12.44 34.03
N ASN A 275 2.26 -13.74 34.09
CA ASN A 275 1.29 -14.79 34.44
C ASN A 275 0.01 -14.79 33.58
N GLY A 276 0.12 -14.46 32.30
CA GLY A 276 -1.00 -14.48 31.36
C GLY A 276 -1.85 -13.20 31.35
N GLU A 277 -1.44 -12.14 32.04
CA GLU A 277 -2.13 -10.85 32.04
C GLU A 277 -1.18 -9.69 31.77
N ILE A 278 -1.67 -8.60 31.18
CA ILE A 278 -0.90 -7.36 31.06
C ILE A 278 -0.95 -6.62 32.40
N PRO A 279 0.19 -6.41 33.08
CA PRO A 279 0.17 -5.75 34.38
C PRO A 279 -0.27 -4.29 34.23
N ASP A 280 -1.02 -3.78 35.20
CA ASP A 280 -1.39 -2.35 35.28
C ASP A 280 -0.26 -1.57 35.97
N ILE A 281 0.88 -1.49 35.29
CA ILE A 281 2.08 -0.78 35.73
C ILE A 281 2.64 0.06 34.58
N ASP A 282 3.47 1.04 34.92
CA ASP A 282 4.22 1.81 33.94
C ASP A 282 5.41 1.03 33.38
N ALA A 283 5.72 1.30 32.11
CA ALA A 283 6.95 0.83 31.49
C ALA A 283 8.18 1.39 32.23
N GLU A 284 9.16 0.51 32.48
CA GLU A 284 10.42 0.85 33.18
C GLU A 284 11.01 2.18 32.67
N PRO A 285 11.45 3.08 33.57
CA PRO A 285 12.09 4.33 33.16
C PRO A 285 13.32 4.06 32.29
N SER A 286 13.49 4.87 31.25
CA SER A 286 14.71 4.81 30.44
C SER A 286 15.87 5.43 31.24
N PRO A 287 17.05 4.79 31.29
CA PRO A 287 18.20 5.36 31.99
C PRO A 287 18.57 6.76 31.45
N PRO A 288 19.10 7.67 32.30
CA PRO A 288 19.60 8.97 31.87
C PRO A 288 20.63 8.82 30.74
N ASN A 289 20.72 9.83 29.86
CA ASN A 289 21.67 9.88 28.73
C ASN A 289 21.52 8.76 27.67
N THR A 290 20.41 8.03 27.67
CA THR A 290 20.08 7.09 26.59
C THR A 290 19.39 7.78 25.41
N LYS A 291 19.44 7.15 24.22
CA LYS A 291 18.67 7.63 23.05
C LYS A 291 17.17 7.73 23.34
N ASN A 292 16.66 6.83 24.17
CA ASN A 292 15.26 6.80 24.60
C ASN A 292 14.93 7.98 25.51
N ALA A 293 15.75 8.27 26.52
CA ALA A 293 15.56 9.43 27.40
C ALA A 293 15.59 10.76 26.61
N ASN A 294 16.53 10.90 25.66
CA ASN A 294 16.61 12.07 24.78
C ASN A 294 15.38 12.20 23.87
N ALA A 295 14.87 11.07 23.36
CA ALA A 295 13.66 11.05 22.56
C ALA A 295 12.43 11.45 23.39
N GLN A 296 12.28 10.92 24.61
CA GLN A 296 11.22 11.28 25.55
C GLN A 296 11.21 12.80 25.81
N ALA A 297 12.37 13.38 26.19
CA ALA A 297 12.50 14.82 26.42
C ALA A 297 12.14 15.65 25.18
N THR A 298 12.55 15.19 23.99
CA THR A 298 12.20 15.85 22.73
C THR A 298 10.70 15.81 22.46
N GLN A 299 10.05 14.66 22.66
CA GLN A 299 8.60 14.51 22.44
C GLN A 299 7.79 15.30 23.47
N GLU A 300 8.18 15.25 24.75
CA GLU A 300 7.57 16.06 25.80
C GLU A 300 7.63 17.55 25.47
N LYS A 301 8.80 18.06 25.06
CA LYS A 301 8.94 19.45 24.61
C LYS A 301 7.97 19.80 23.48
N LEU A 302 7.84 18.92 22.48
CA LEU A 302 6.92 19.14 21.36
C LEU A 302 5.44 19.13 21.79
N VAL A 303 5.06 18.19 22.65
CA VAL A 303 3.68 18.09 23.16
C VAL A 303 3.34 19.30 24.04
N ARG A 304 4.22 19.67 24.97
CA ARG A 304 4.05 20.86 25.84
C ARG A 304 3.95 22.15 25.03
N ALA A 305 4.80 22.33 24.02
CA ALA A 305 4.73 23.50 23.14
C ALA A 305 3.37 23.59 22.43
N ARG A 306 2.84 22.46 21.93
CA ARG A 306 1.52 22.42 21.30
C ARG A 306 0.39 22.65 22.29
N MET A 307 0.47 22.08 23.49
CA MET A 307 -0.51 22.30 24.55
C MET A 307 -0.56 23.77 25.00
N ARG A 308 0.59 24.43 25.12
CA ARG A 308 0.65 25.88 25.38
C ARG A 308 -0.01 26.68 24.28
N GLU A 309 0.28 26.37 23.01
CA GLU A 309 -0.38 27.04 21.90
C GLU A 309 -1.89 26.82 21.90
N HIS A 310 -2.35 25.59 22.16
CA HIS A 310 -3.77 25.27 22.27
C HIS A 310 -4.45 26.03 23.41
N LEU A 311 -3.83 26.05 24.60
CA LEU A 311 -4.36 26.77 25.76
C LEU A 311 -4.47 28.27 25.48
N LEU A 312 -3.43 28.90 24.95
CA LEU A 312 -3.45 30.34 24.65
C LEU A 312 -4.42 30.69 23.51
N ALA A 313 -4.67 29.75 22.58
CA ALA A 313 -5.65 29.94 21.52
C ALA A 313 -7.11 29.85 22.02
N THR A 314 -7.37 29.00 23.01
CA THR A 314 -8.71 28.77 23.58
C THR A 314 -9.03 29.69 24.76
N LYS A 315 -8.01 30.04 25.54
CA LYS A 315 -8.07 30.91 26.72
C LYS A 315 -6.88 31.90 26.70
N PRO A 316 -7.02 33.04 26.01
CA PRO A 316 -5.94 34.03 25.90
C PRO A 316 -5.49 34.64 27.24
N ASP A 317 -6.33 34.57 28.27
CA ASP A 317 -6.12 35.03 29.64
C ASP A 317 -5.76 33.89 30.62
N ALA A 318 -5.21 32.78 30.11
CA ALA A 318 -4.76 31.66 30.94
C ALA A 318 -3.77 32.14 32.03
N SER A 319 -3.94 31.61 33.26
CA SER A 319 -3.08 31.97 34.38
C SER A 319 -1.70 31.37 34.24
N GLU A 320 -0.72 31.94 34.96
CA GLU A 320 0.63 31.37 35.02
C GLU A 320 0.60 29.94 35.57
N GLU A 321 -0.25 29.65 36.57
CA GLU A 321 -0.43 28.30 37.13
C GLU A 321 -0.89 27.28 36.07
N GLU A 322 -1.81 27.68 35.17
CA GLU A 322 -2.26 26.82 34.07
C GLU A 322 -1.12 26.55 33.08
N LEU A 323 -0.31 27.55 32.75
CA LEU A 323 0.84 27.42 31.85
C LEU A 323 2.00 26.61 32.46
N GLU A 324 2.20 26.72 33.77
CA GLU A 324 3.17 25.93 34.55
C GLU A 324 2.72 24.48 34.68
N SER A 325 1.42 24.20 34.81
CA SER A 325 0.89 22.83 34.87
C SER A 325 1.28 22.02 33.62
N ILE A 326 1.34 22.66 32.44
CA ILE A 326 1.75 22.04 31.18
C ILE A 326 3.21 21.55 31.24
N ASP A 327 4.10 22.25 31.96
CA ASP A 327 5.51 21.84 32.05
C ASP A 327 5.72 20.52 32.78
N THR A 328 4.73 20.08 33.55
CA THR A 328 4.76 18.79 34.26
C THR A 328 4.28 17.62 33.40
N ILE A 329 3.62 17.90 32.27
CA ILE A 329 2.99 16.87 31.42
C ILE A 329 4.04 15.95 30.82
N LYS A 330 3.81 14.64 30.93
CA LYS A 330 4.65 13.58 30.37
C LYS A 330 3.77 12.56 29.66
N MET A 331 4.35 11.81 28.72
CA MET A 331 3.66 10.70 28.09
C MET A 331 3.28 9.67 29.15
N ASP A 332 2.02 9.24 29.15
CA ASP A 332 1.54 8.12 29.96
C ASP A 332 2.29 6.84 29.55
N ARG A 333 2.81 6.11 30.53
CA ARG A 333 3.62 4.91 30.33
C ARG A 333 2.91 3.62 30.75
N SER A 334 1.61 3.66 31.06
CA SER A 334 0.83 2.48 31.46
C SER A 334 0.84 1.42 30.36
N LEU A 335 1.42 0.25 30.65
CA LEU A 335 1.47 -0.87 29.71
C LEU A 335 0.08 -1.32 29.29
N ARG A 336 -0.87 -1.35 30.24
CA ARG A 336 -2.26 -1.75 30.03
C ARG A 336 -2.98 -0.82 29.05
N ARG A 337 -2.95 0.50 29.28
CA ARG A 337 -3.64 1.48 28.41
C ARG A 337 -3.09 1.47 26.98
N HIS A 338 -1.76 1.40 26.83
CA HIS A 338 -1.13 1.31 25.51
C HIS A 338 -1.49 0.00 24.81
N TYR A 339 -1.49 -1.13 25.53
CA TYR A 339 -1.87 -2.42 24.96
C TYR A 339 -3.33 -2.41 24.46
N GLU A 340 -4.27 -1.97 25.29
CA GLU A 340 -5.69 -1.86 24.92
C GLU A 340 -5.89 -0.95 23.69
N THR A 341 -5.19 0.19 23.65
CA THR A 341 -5.22 1.11 22.51
C THR A 341 -4.65 0.46 21.24
N VAL A 342 -3.56 -0.31 21.34
CA VAL A 342 -2.97 -1.06 20.21
C VAL A 342 -3.93 -2.14 19.70
N VAL A 343 -4.62 -2.85 20.59
CA VAL A 343 -5.63 -3.86 20.21
C VAL A 343 -6.79 -3.20 19.46
N GLN A 344 -7.32 -2.09 20.01
CA GLN A 344 -8.40 -1.33 19.38
C GLN A 344 -7.99 -0.80 17.99
N PHE A 345 -6.80 -0.20 17.89
CA PHE A 345 -6.24 0.28 16.63
C PHE A 345 -6.05 -0.86 15.61
N THR A 346 -5.55 -2.01 16.05
CA THR A 346 -5.35 -3.17 15.17
C THR A 346 -6.68 -3.72 14.65
N ALA A 347 -7.70 -3.78 15.51
CA ALA A 347 -9.05 -4.18 15.10
C ALA A 347 -9.63 -3.20 14.07
N ALA A 348 -9.45 -1.88 14.29
CA ALA A 348 -9.86 -0.85 13.35
C ALA A 348 -9.18 -1.01 11.98
N VAL A 349 -7.84 -1.14 11.96
CA VAL A 349 -7.04 -1.35 10.75
C VAL A 349 -7.50 -2.61 10.00
N ARG A 350 -7.78 -3.70 10.71
CA ARG A 350 -8.28 -4.94 10.10
C ARG A 350 -9.63 -4.74 9.41
N ILE A 351 -10.54 -3.97 10.02
CA ILE A 351 -11.86 -3.69 9.43
C ILE A 351 -11.70 -2.83 8.16
N ILE A 352 -11.06 -1.66 8.26
CA ILE A 352 -10.99 -0.66 7.17
C ILE A 352 -10.14 -1.11 5.97
N THR A 353 -9.33 -2.16 6.11
CA THR A 353 -8.48 -2.71 5.04
C THR A 353 -9.10 -3.93 4.34
N SER A 354 -10.36 -4.23 4.62
CA SER A 354 -11.09 -5.35 4.00
C SER A 354 -11.36 -5.11 2.51
N ASN A 355 -11.34 -6.19 1.71
CA ASN A 355 -11.65 -6.13 0.27
C ASN A 355 -13.13 -5.85 -0.02
N SER A 356 -13.99 -6.15 0.94
CA SER A 356 -15.42 -5.83 0.94
C SER A 356 -15.75 -5.31 2.33
N ILE A 357 -16.47 -4.20 2.39
CA ILE A 357 -16.82 -3.53 3.65
C ILE A 357 -18.20 -2.88 3.51
N SER A 358 -19.09 -3.13 4.47
CA SER A 358 -20.39 -2.47 4.53
C SER A 358 -20.28 -1.09 5.18
N PRO A 359 -21.25 -0.16 4.93
CA PRO A 359 -21.26 1.15 5.61
C PRO A 359 -21.25 1.05 7.15
N ASN A 360 -21.84 0.00 7.72
CA ASN A 360 -21.81 -0.22 9.16
C ASN A 360 -20.42 -0.63 9.67
N GLU A 361 -19.70 -1.45 8.91
CA GLU A 361 -18.31 -1.80 9.21
C GLU A 361 -17.39 -0.61 9.03
N VAL A 362 -17.61 0.24 8.03
CA VAL A 362 -16.89 1.52 7.88
C VAL A 362 -17.04 2.34 9.16
N ARG A 363 -18.28 2.64 9.59
CA ARG A 363 -18.54 3.37 10.85
C ARG A 363 -17.84 2.75 12.04
N ARG A 364 -17.97 1.43 12.22
CA ARG A 364 -17.35 0.71 13.34
C ARG A 364 -15.82 0.80 13.31
N GLY A 365 -15.23 0.62 12.12
CA GLY A 365 -13.78 0.67 11.92
C GLY A 365 -13.23 2.09 12.13
N CYS A 366 -13.85 3.09 11.53
CA CYS A 366 -13.49 4.50 11.70
C CYS A 366 -13.67 4.97 13.14
N ARG A 367 -14.77 4.62 13.82
CA ARG A 367 -14.97 4.95 15.23
C ARG A 367 -13.93 4.28 16.14
N ALA A 368 -13.59 3.02 15.89
CA ALA A 368 -12.55 2.34 16.66
C ALA A 368 -11.17 2.99 16.44
N LEU A 369 -10.89 3.44 15.22
CA LEU A 369 -9.66 4.18 14.90
C LEU A 369 -9.62 5.53 15.61
N GLU A 370 -10.68 6.31 15.51
CA GLU A 370 -10.84 7.61 16.19
C GLU A 370 -10.62 7.49 17.69
N LEU A 371 -11.27 6.53 18.34
CA LEU A 371 -11.11 6.26 19.78
C LEU A 371 -9.67 5.91 20.13
N ALA A 372 -8.98 5.08 19.33
CA ALA A 372 -7.58 4.74 19.58
C ALA A 372 -6.67 5.98 19.47
N VAL A 373 -6.92 6.84 18.48
CA VAL A 373 -6.16 8.10 18.32
C VAL A 373 -6.42 9.05 19.49
N GLN A 374 -7.66 9.22 19.91
CA GLN A 374 -8.00 10.03 21.08
C GLN A 374 -7.37 9.48 22.36
N SER A 375 -7.32 8.15 22.53
CA SER A 375 -6.63 7.53 23.68
C SER A 375 -5.14 7.85 23.69
N TRP A 376 -4.45 7.83 22.54
CA TRP A 376 -3.05 8.30 22.48
C TRP A 376 -2.90 9.80 22.77
N ALA A 377 -3.85 10.63 22.35
CA ALA A 377 -3.85 12.06 22.71
C ALA A 377 -4.00 12.25 24.23
N ARG A 378 -4.94 11.52 24.88
CA ARG A 378 -5.10 11.51 26.36
C ARG A 378 -3.86 11.03 27.09
N MET A 379 -3.14 10.08 26.49
CA MET A 379 -1.85 9.58 26.98
C MET A 379 -0.67 10.50 26.66
N HIS A 380 -0.91 11.71 26.15
CA HIS A 380 0.09 12.70 25.79
C HIS A 380 1.16 12.16 24.82
N CYS A 381 0.76 11.24 23.94
CA CYS A 381 1.60 10.80 22.85
C CYS A 381 1.68 11.90 21.80
N HIS A 382 2.87 12.14 21.25
CA HIS A 382 3.01 13.02 20.09
C HIS A 382 2.34 12.39 18.87
N LEU A 383 1.34 13.07 18.31
CA LEU A 383 0.65 12.66 17.10
C LEU A 383 1.07 13.53 15.90
N VAL A 384 1.03 12.92 14.71
CA VAL A 384 1.32 13.56 13.42
C VAL A 384 0.06 13.65 12.57
N PRO A 385 0.00 14.52 11.54
CA PRO A 385 -1.23 14.83 10.81
C PRO A 385 -2.02 13.62 10.30
N TYR A 386 -1.34 12.56 9.83
CA TYR A 386 -2.04 11.35 9.38
C TYR A 386 -2.90 10.68 10.46
N PHE A 387 -2.62 10.84 11.75
CA PHE A 387 -3.51 10.37 12.81
C PHE A 387 -4.86 11.10 12.76
N HIS A 388 -4.85 12.42 12.51
CA HIS A 388 -6.06 13.23 12.35
C HIS A 388 -6.83 12.88 11.08
N PHE A 389 -6.15 12.83 9.93
CA PHE A 389 -6.80 12.44 8.67
C PHE A 389 -7.43 11.05 8.78
N ALA A 390 -6.71 10.10 9.36
CA ALA A 390 -7.19 8.74 9.53
C ALA A 390 -8.37 8.65 10.53
N ALA A 391 -8.35 9.44 11.60
CA ALA A 391 -9.41 9.43 12.61
C ALA A 391 -10.71 10.08 12.13
N LEU A 392 -10.65 11.18 11.36
CA LEU A 392 -11.85 12.00 11.07
C LEU A 392 -12.36 11.90 9.65
N HIS A 393 -11.46 11.81 8.67
CA HIS A 393 -11.82 12.06 7.27
C HIS A 393 -11.97 10.75 6.48
N LEU A 394 -11.60 9.60 7.06
CA LEU A 394 -11.69 8.31 6.37
C LEU A 394 -13.12 7.86 6.11
N GLU A 395 -14.06 8.06 7.04
CA GLU A 395 -15.43 7.56 6.89
C GLU A 395 -16.10 8.12 5.63
N GLU A 396 -16.02 9.45 5.44
CA GLU A 396 -16.56 10.10 4.25
C GLU A 396 -15.89 9.59 2.96
N GLN A 397 -14.58 9.35 2.99
CA GLN A 397 -13.84 8.83 1.85
C GLN A 397 -14.28 7.39 1.49
N PHE A 398 -14.54 6.54 2.49
CA PHE A 398 -15.10 5.19 2.27
C PHE A 398 -16.50 5.24 1.67
N LEU A 399 -17.35 6.15 2.15
CA LEU A 399 -18.73 6.28 1.64
C LEU A 399 -18.75 6.75 0.18
N LYS A 400 -17.78 7.57 -0.24
CA LYS A 400 -17.65 8.06 -1.62
C LYS A 400 -16.99 7.05 -2.56
N HIS A 401 -15.94 6.37 -2.12
CA HIS A 401 -15.05 5.61 -3.01
C HIS A 401 -15.07 4.10 -2.78
N GLY A 402 -15.79 3.62 -1.76
CA GLY A 402 -15.88 2.21 -1.43
C GLY A 402 -14.62 1.67 -0.73
N PRO A 403 -14.38 0.34 -0.80
CA PRO A 403 -13.30 -0.32 -0.08
C PRO A 403 -11.91 0.20 -0.48
N ALA A 404 -11.03 0.35 0.53
CA ALA A 404 -9.68 0.88 0.36
C ALA A 404 -8.83 0.21 -0.72
N PRO A 405 -8.92 -1.12 -0.94
CA PRO A 405 -8.18 -1.75 -2.02
C PRO A 405 -8.49 -1.21 -3.43
N GLY A 406 -9.62 -0.52 -3.62
CA GLY A 406 -9.99 0.13 -4.88
C GLY A 406 -9.29 1.47 -5.14
N TRP A 407 -8.71 2.10 -4.12
CA TRP A 407 -8.13 3.44 -4.23
C TRP A 407 -6.75 3.59 -3.56
N TRP A 408 -6.22 2.60 -2.85
CA TRP A 408 -4.86 2.68 -2.30
C TRP A 408 -3.75 2.63 -3.37
N THR A 409 -2.55 3.10 -3.03
CA THR A 409 -1.49 3.32 -4.03
C THR A 409 -0.46 2.18 -4.21
N TYR A 410 -0.64 1.02 -3.54
CA TYR A 410 0.26 -0.14 -3.72
C TYR A 410 0.54 -0.54 -5.18
N PRO A 411 -0.45 -0.55 -6.10
CA PRO A 411 -0.21 -0.86 -7.51
C PRO A 411 0.72 0.15 -8.19
N TYR A 412 0.54 1.44 -7.88
CA TYR A 412 1.31 2.53 -8.48
C TYR A 412 2.74 2.55 -7.95
N GLU A 413 2.97 2.22 -6.68
CA GLU A 413 4.33 2.02 -6.14
C GLU A 413 5.08 0.86 -6.82
N ARG A 414 4.36 -0.20 -7.21
CA ARG A 414 4.93 -1.28 -8.01
C ARG A 414 5.29 -0.80 -9.41
N ASN A 415 4.46 0.06 -10.00
CA ASN A 415 4.74 0.67 -11.30
C ASN A 415 5.96 1.60 -11.22
N ASN A 416 6.12 2.40 -10.15
CA ASN A 416 7.34 3.18 -9.88
C ASN A 416 8.58 2.28 -9.82
N GLY A 417 8.49 1.15 -9.11
CA GLY A 417 9.58 0.16 -9.07
C GLY A 417 9.87 -0.52 -10.41
N PHE A 418 8.93 -0.51 -11.37
CA PHE A 418 9.19 -0.93 -12.75
C PHE A 418 9.82 0.20 -13.57
N LEU A 419 9.33 1.44 -13.44
CA LEU A 419 9.93 2.60 -14.09
C LEU A 419 11.41 2.74 -13.73
N GLY A 420 11.76 2.59 -12.45
CA GLY A 420 13.13 2.64 -11.96
C GLY A 420 14.04 1.51 -12.44
N ARG A 421 13.50 0.48 -13.13
CA ARG A 421 14.28 -0.61 -13.75
C ARG A 421 14.58 -0.38 -15.23
N PHE A 422 13.98 0.63 -15.86
CA PHE A 422 14.32 0.95 -17.23
C PHE A 422 15.79 1.36 -17.32
N ASN A 423 16.53 0.72 -18.22
CA ASN A 423 17.89 1.15 -18.51
C ASN A 423 17.85 2.54 -19.15
N HIS A 424 18.46 3.49 -18.47
CA HIS A 424 18.49 4.89 -18.89
C HIS A 424 19.85 5.28 -19.47
N ASN A 425 20.80 4.35 -19.67
CA ASN A 425 22.10 4.55 -20.34
C ASN A 425 22.87 5.81 -19.85
N GLY A 426 22.71 6.22 -18.59
CA GLY A 426 23.35 7.42 -18.04
C GLY A 426 22.71 8.77 -18.42
N HIS A 427 21.54 8.76 -19.07
CA HIS A 427 20.81 9.99 -19.40
C HIS A 427 20.34 10.70 -18.11
N SER A 428 20.39 12.03 -18.12
CA SER A 428 19.99 12.92 -17.02
C SER A 428 19.42 14.24 -17.55
N GLY A 429 18.93 15.13 -16.68
CA GLY A 429 18.52 16.48 -17.08
C GLY A 429 17.23 16.56 -17.90
N GLY A 430 16.23 15.71 -17.62
CA GLY A 430 14.94 15.70 -18.34
C GLY A 430 14.81 14.62 -19.42
N GLU A 431 15.93 14.11 -19.96
CA GLU A 431 15.93 13.01 -20.93
C GLU A 431 15.57 11.66 -20.29
N LEU A 432 15.89 11.52 -19.00
CA LEU A 432 15.59 10.35 -18.19
C LEU A 432 14.08 10.12 -18.11
N GLU A 433 13.34 11.16 -17.76
CA GLU A 433 11.89 11.15 -17.61
C GLU A 433 11.20 10.83 -18.95
N GLY A 434 11.70 11.43 -20.04
CA GLY A 434 11.24 11.08 -21.39
C GLY A 434 11.49 9.61 -21.75
N THR A 435 12.62 9.05 -21.32
CA THR A 435 12.97 7.64 -21.54
C THR A 435 12.10 6.69 -20.72
N MET A 436 11.87 7.01 -19.44
CA MET A 436 10.93 6.27 -18.58
C MET A 436 9.52 6.27 -19.15
N MET A 437 9.04 7.44 -19.58
CA MET A 437 7.70 7.59 -20.17
C MET A 437 7.58 6.77 -21.46
N ARG A 438 8.54 6.88 -22.39
CA ARG A 438 8.57 6.08 -23.62
C ARG A 438 8.64 4.58 -23.33
N GLY A 439 9.41 4.16 -22.33
CA GLY A 439 9.50 2.77 -21.90
C GLY A 439 8.15 2.22 -21.43
N TRP A 440 7.43 3.00 -20.62
CA TRP A 440 6.10 2.60 -20.15
C TRP A 440 5.08 2.48 -21.29
N TRP A 441 5.01 3.48 -22.17
CA TRP A 441 4.11 3.46 -23.33
C TRP A 441 4.43 2.32 -24.28
N LYS A 442 5.72 2.03 -24.56
CA LYS A 442 6.11 0.83 -25.31
C LYS A 442 5.59 -0.45 -24.68
N THR A 443 5.67 -0.58 -23.36
CA THR A 443 5.19 -1.77 -22.65
C THR A 443 3.67 -1.93 -22.82
N THR A 444 2.92 -0.83 -22.77
CA THR A 444 1.47 -0.81 -22.96
C THR A 444 1.09 -1.19 -24.39
N LEU A 445 1.76 -0.63 -25.39
CA LEU A 445 1.53 -0.95 -26.81
C LEU A 445 1.87 -2.41 -27.15
N ILE A 446 2.93 -2.97 -26.54
CA ILE A 446 3.28 -4.39 -26.68
C ILE A 446 2.17 -5.28 -26.10
N GLN A 447 1.59 -4.91 -24.94
CA GLN A 447 0.48 -5.65 -24.34
C GLN A 447 -0.79 -5.63 -25.22
N ASP A 448 -1.12 -4.47 -25.80
CA ASP A 448 -2.25 -4.37 -26.74
C ASP A 448 -2.02 -5.26 -27.98
N LEU A 449 -0.81 -5.22 -28.55
CA LEU A 449 -0.45 -6.06 -29.69
C LEU A 449 -0.55 -7.56 -29.37
N ILE A 450 -0.05 -8.00 -28.22
CA ILE A 450 -0.19 -9.39 -27.76
C ILE A 450 -1.66 -9.77 -27.66
N SER A 451 -2.48 -8.92 -27.04
CA SER A 451 -3.92 -9.18 -26.85
C SER A 451 -4.64 -9.35 -28.19
N ARG A 452 -4.30 -8.53 -29.19
CA ARG A 452 -4.86 -8.64 -30.55
C ARG A 452 -4.39 -9.92 -31.26
N LEU A 453 -3.12 -10.29 -31.13
CA LEU A 453 -2.58 -11.52 -31.71
C LEU A 453 -3.18 -12.77 -31.06
N GLU A 454 -3.41 -12.76 -29.75
CA GLU A 454 -4.05 -13.86 -29.02
C GLU A 454 -5.53 -14.02 -29.37
N ALA A 455 -6.19 -12.97 -29.85
CA ALA A 455 -7.59 -12.99 -30.28
C ALA A 455 -7.80 -13.60 -31.68
N ILE A 456 -6.73 -13.92 -32.41
CA ILE A 456 -6.82 -14.57 -33.72
C ILE A 456 -7.27 -16.03 -33.51
N GLU A 457 -8.38 -16.44 -34.14
CA GLU A 457 -8.95 -17.80 -33.96
C GLU A 457 -8.00 -18.93 -34.39
N ASN A 458 -7.15 -18.68 -35.39
CA ASN A 458 -6.20 -19.67 -35.93
C ASN A 458 -4.82 -19.03 -36.20
N PRO A 459 -3.98 -18.79 -35.18
CA PRO A 459 -2.70 -18.12 -35.35
C PRO A 459 -1.71 -19.03 -36.09
N GLY A 460 -1.10 -18.48 -37.15
CA GLY A 460 -0.07 -19.14 -37.95
C GLY A 460 1.25 -19.31 -37.18
N PRO A 461 2.24 -20.00 -37.76
CA PRO A 461 3.56 -20.17 -37.13
C PRO A 461 4.25 -18.84 -36.80
N GLU A 462 4.13 -17.84 -37.68
CA GLU A 462 4.73 -16.50 -37.49
C GLU A 462 4.04 -15.70 -36.38
N ASP A 463 2.71 -15.84 -36.24
CA ASP A 463 1.96 -15.21 -35.15
C ASP A 463 2.40 -15.78 -33.80
N ARG A 464 2.60 -17.10 -33.73
CA ARG A 464 3.09 -17.78 -32.53
C ARG A 464 4.51 -17.38 -32.18
N ASP A 465 5.39 -17.23 -33.17
CA ASP A 465 6.76 -16.75 -32.95
C ASP A 465 6.76 -15.29 -32.46
N SER A 466 5.97 -14.43 -33.10
CA SER A 466 5.77 -13.04 -32.69
C SER A 466 5.24 -12.95 -31.26
N LEU A 467 4.23 -13.76 -30.91
CA LEU A 467 3.72 -13.87 -29.54
C LEU A 467 4.80 -14.30 -28.56
N ASN A 468 5.65 -15.27 -28.91
CA ASN A 468 6.74 -15.71 -28.04
C ASN A 468 7.77 -14.60 -27.80
N VAL A 469 8.15 -13.88 -28.85
CA VAL A 469 9.08 -12.74 -28.78
C VAL A 469 8.49 -11.59 -27.97
N LEU A 470 7.25 -11.18 -28.24
CA LEU A 470 6.57 -10.09 -27.53
C LEU A 470 6.36 -10.43 -26.04
N ASN A 471 5.92 -11.65 -25.75
CA ASN A 471 5.81 -12.13 -24.38
C ASN A 471 7.18 -12.17 -23.67
N SER A 472 8.28 -12.42 -24.40
CA SER A 472 9.63 -12.37 -23.82
C SER A 472 10.02 -10.97 -23.34
N TYR A 473 9.58 -9.90 -24.02
CA TYR A 473 9.81 -8.52 -23.60
C TYR A 473 8.98 -8.10 -22.37
N LEU A 474 7.89 -8.81 -22.07
CA LEU A 474 7.08 -8.58 -20.88
C LEU A 474 7.51 -9.42 -19.66
N LYS A 475 8.44 -10.38 -19.83
CA LYS A 475 8.98 -11.21 -18.74
C LYS A 475 9.69 -10.32 -17.73
N GLY A 476 9.05 -10.13 -16.57
CA GLY A 476 9.49 -9.19 -15.54
C GLY A 476 8.37 -8.60 -14.69
N GLY A 477 7.11 -8.86 -15.05
CA GLY A 477 6.00 -8.76 -14.10
C GLY A 477 5.03 -9.92 -14.20
N THR A 478 4.14 -9.98 -13.21
CA THR A 478 3.13 -11.02 -13.05
C THR A 478 2.26 -11.08 -14.31
N SER A 479 2.31 -12.20 -15.02
CA SER A 479 1.26 -12.56 -15.98
C SER A 479 -0.08 -12.62 -15.25
N GLU A 480 -1.15 -12.15 -15.89
CA GLU A 480 -2.49 -12.40 -15.41
C GLU A 480 -2.73 -13.91 -15.51
N ARG A 481 -2.56 -14.61 -14.39
CA ARG A 481 -2.97 -16.00 -14.28
C ARG A 481 -4.47 -16.00 -14.11
N LYS A 482 -5.17 -16.63 -15.06
CA LYS A 482 -6.62 -16.80 -15.09
C LYS A 482 -7.10 -17.42 -13.77
N ASP A 483 -8.39 -17.32 -13.45
CA ASP A 483 -9.01 -17.97 -12.28
C ASP A 483 -9.00 -19.53 -12.32
N ALA A 484 -8.18 -20.12 -13.20
CA ALA A 484 -7.97 -21.55 -13.33
C ALA A 484 -6.97 -22.05 -12.28
N ILE A 485 -7.04 -23.36 -12.00
CA ILE A 485 -6.01 -24.05 -11.22
C ILE A 485 -4.83 -24.33 -12.15
N ASP A 486 -3.69 -23.69 -11.87
CA ASP A 486 -2.46 -23.90 -12.62
C ASP A 486 -1.55 -24.89 -11.88
N PHE A 487 -1.06 -25.89 -12.60
CA PHE A 487 -0.06 -26.83 -12.10
C PHE A 487 1.33 -26.53 -12.69
N PRO A 488 2.42 -26.85 -11.96
CA PRO A 488 3.77 -26.72 -12.50
C PRO A 488 3.97 -27.68 -13.67
N LYS A 489 4.89 -27.33 -14.57
CA LYS A 489 5.25 -28.15 -15.75
C LYS A 489 5.71 -29.57 -15.35
N PHE A 490 6.32 -29.72 -14.19
CA PHE A 490 6.84 -30.99 -13.70
C PHE A 490 5.86 -31.65 -12.73
N SER A 491 5.51 -32.91 -13.02
CA SER A 491 4.68 -33.80 -12.19
C SER A 491 5.40 -35.13 -11.95
N GLN A 492 5.01 -35.85 -10.91
CA GLN A 492 5.48 -37.21 -10.62
C GLN A 492 4.31 -38.19 -10.70
N GLN A 493 4.52 -39.37 -11.27
CA GLN A 493 3.53 -40.45 -11.19
C GLN A 493 3.56 -41.07 -9.80
N GLN A 494 2.39 -41.26 -9.20
CA GLN A 494 2.28 -41.77 -7.84
C GLN A 494 1.04 -42.66 -7.69
N SER A 495 1.19 -43.79 -7.00
CA SER A 495 0.08 -44.66 -6.65
C SER A 495 -0.47 -44.28 -5.26
N LEU A 496 -1.78 -44.01 -5.18
CA LEU A 496 -2.46 -43.70 -3.94
C LEU A 496 -2.41 -44.87 -2.94
N GLN A 497 -2.32 -46.11 -3.42
CA GLN A 497 -2.16 -47.29 -2.58
C GLN A 497 -0.77 -47.35 -1.92
N GLN A 498 0.25 -46.80 -2.58
CA GLN A 498 1.62 -46.75 -2.05
C GLN A 498 1.85 -45.58 -1.10
N LEU A 499 0.96 -44.59 -1.08
CA LEU A 499 1.06 -43.41 -0.20
C LEU A 499 0.68 -43.66 1.26
N GLY A 500 -0.07 -44.73 1.54
CA GLY A 500 -0.50 -45.10 2.88
C GLY A 500 -1.93 -45.67 2.89
N SER A 501 -2.30 -46.31 4.00
CA SER A 501 -3.63 -46.88 4.18
C SER A 501 -4.70 -45.78 4.24
N GLY A 502 -5.62 -45.78 3.27
CA GLY A 502 -6.81 -44.91 3.27
C GLY A 502 -6.86 -43.83 2.19
N TYR A 503 -5.72 -43.38 1.63
CA TYR A 503 -5.73 -42.35 0.57
C TYR A 503 -6.50 -42.77 -0.67
N TYR A 504 -6.28 -44.01 -1.14
CA TYR A 504 -7.04 -44.56 -2.26
C TYR A 504 -8.55 -44.49 -2.00
N LYS A 505 -9.00 -44.95 -0.84
CA LYS A 505 -10.41 -44.97 -0.47
C LYS A 505 -11.00 -43.56 -0.40
N LEU A 506 -10.31 -42.61 0.24
CA LEU A 506 -10.78 -41.23 0.35
C LEU A 506 -10.97 -40.57 -1.02
N VAL A 507 -9.98 -40.71 -1.92
CA VAL A 507 -10.06 -40.14 -3.27
C VAL A 507 -11.12 -40.88 -4.09
N PHE A 508 -11.18 -42.21 -4.00
CA PHE A 508 -12.17 -43.02 -4.71
C PHE A 508 -13.60 -42.66 -4.30
N ASP A 509 -13.88 -42.59 -2.99
CA ASP A 509 -15.20 -42.25 -2.46
C ASP A 509 -15.63 -40.85 -2.91
N TYR A 510 -14.71 -39.88 -2.91
CA TYR A 510 -14.96 -38.53 -3.43
C TYR A 510 -15.27 -38.54 -4.93
N LEU A 511 -14.41 -39.14 -5.75
CA LEU A 511 -14.58 -39.16 -7.21
C LEU A 511 -15.84 -39.92 -7.62
N LYS A 512 -16.19 -41.00 -6.91
CA LYS A 512 -17.42 -41.77 -7.15
C LYS A 512 -18.67 -40.92 -6.99
N VAL A 513 -18.69 -40.02 -6.00
CA VAL A 513 -19.79 -39.07 -5.81
C VAL A 513 -19.72 -37.97 -6.88
N PHE A 514 -18.54 -37.39 -7.08
CA PHE A 514 -18.32 -36.24 -7.96
C PHE A 514 -18.64 -36.55 -9.44
N TRP A 515 -18.29 -37.74 -9.93
CA TRP A 515 -18.57 -38.19 -11.31
C TRP A 515 -19.79 -39.10 -11.43
N SER A 516 -20.65 -39.18 -10.40
CA SER A 516 -21.79 -40.11 -10.37
C SER A 516 -22.78 -39.91 -11.53
N SER A 517 -22.86 -38.71 -12.11
CA SER A 517 -23.69 -38.39 -13.27
C SER A 517 -23.06 -38.76 -14.62
N GLU A 518 -21.76 -38.99 -14.67
CA GLU A 518 -21.00 -39.20 -15.90
C GLU A 518 -20.50 -40.65 -16.04
N VAL A 519 -20.06 -41.26 -14.94
CA VAL A 519 -19.33 -42.52 -14.95
C VAL A 519 -19.66 -43.37 -13.74
N GLN A 520 -19.90 -44.68 -13.95
CA GLN A 520 -19.97 -45.65 -12.85
C GLN A 520 -18.56 -46.11 -12.46
N LEU A 521 -17.96 -45.40 -11.49
CA LEU A 521 -16.64 -45.70 -10.95
C LEU A 521 -16.63 -46.98 -10.09
N VAL A 522 -15.72 -47.91 -10.40
CA VAL A 522 -15.49 -49.15 -9.64
C VAL A 522 -14.03 -49.26 -9.16
N PRO A 523 -13.75 -49.94 -8.03
CA PRO A 523 -12.38 -50.18 -7.58
C PRO A 523 -11.58 -51.05 -8.55
N ASP A 524 -10.26 -50.89 -8.57
CA ASP A 524 -9.31 -51.58 -9.49
C ASP A 524 -9.31 -53.12 -9.38
N VAL A 525 -9.91 -53.66 -8.32
CA VAL A 525 -10.04 -55.10 -8.05
C VAL A 525 -11.38 -55.70 -8.50
N SER A 526 -12.20 -54.94 -9.24
CA SER A 526 -13.52 -55.41 -9.69
C SER A 526 -13.39 -56.32 -10.92
N LEU A 527 -13.66 -57.62 -10.74
CA LEU A 527 -13.52 -58.67 -11.76
C LEU A 527 -14.67 -58.72 -12.80
N VAL A 528 -15.58 -57.75 -12.82
CA VAL A 528 -16.77 -57.77 -13.68
C VAL A 528 -16.68 -56.67 -14.73
N ALA A 529 -16.42 -57.07 -15.99
CA ALA A 529 -16.37 -56.17 -17.12
C ALA A 529 -17.79 -55.89 -17.66
N ASN A 530 -18.42 -54.81 -17.18
CA ASN A 530 -19.60 -54.22 -17.81
C ASN A 530 -19.19 -52.99 -18.64
N SER A 531 -19.84 -52.75 -19.78
CA SER A 531 -19.46 -51.72 -20.76
C SER A 531 -19.52 -50.27 -20.27
N ASN A 532 -20.18 -49.98 -19.14
CA ASN A 532 -20.31 -48.64 -18.56
C ASN A 532 -19.55 -48.45 -17.21
N GLN A 533 -18.73 -49.43 -16.81
CA GLN A 533 -17.96 -49.35 -15.57
C GLN A 533 -16.51 -48.95 -15.85
N HIS A 534 -16.01 -47.96 -15.12
CA HIS A 534 -14.63 -47.49 -15.25
C HIS A 534 -13.86 -47.76 -13.96
N SER A 535 -12.74 -48.47 -14.06
CA SER A 535 -11.88 -48.74 -12.90
C SER A 535 -10.99 -47.55 -12.58
N PHE A 536 -10.85 -47.24 -11.29
CA PHE A 536 -9.87 -46.28 -10.81
C PHE A 536 -8.68 -47.03 -10.19
N SER A 537 -7.56 -47.08 -10.91
CA SER A 537 -6.35 -47.78 -10.45
C SER A 537 -5.59 -47.06 -9.35
N GLY A 538 -5.97 -45.82 -9.00
CA GLY A 538 -5.27 -45.04 -7.98
C GLY A 538 -3.92 -44.48 -8.45
N ASN A 539 -3.55 -44.65 -9.71
CA ASN A 539 -2.40 -43.99 -10.31
C ASN A 539 -2.76 -42.54 -10.65
N VAL A 540 -2.11 -41.59 -9.99
CA VAL A 540 -2.37 -40.16 -10.10
C VAL A 540 -1.10 -39.39 -10.39
N ARG A 541 -1.24 -38.21 -11.00
CA ARG A 541 -0.12 -37.27 -11.16
C ARG A 541 -0.02 -36.42 -9.91
N ALA A 542 1.07 -36.56 -9.16
CA ALA A 542 1.35 -35.71 -8.02
C ALA A 542 2.14 -34.47 -8.42
N PHE A 543 1.79 -33.34 -7.82
CA PHE A 543 2.44 -32.05 -8.05
C PHE A 543 3.05 -31.49 -6.76
N SER A 544 4.18 -30.78 -6.89
CA SER A 544 4.79 -30.12 -5.74
C SER A 544 3.96 -28.96 -5.20
N HIS A 545 3.21 -28.30 -6.08
CA HIS A 545 2.36 -27.16 -5.77
C HIS A 545 1.32 -26.97 -6.86
N CYS A 546 0.32 -26.16 -6.59
CA CYS A 546 -0.59 -25.60 -7.58
C CYS A 546 -0.82 -24.11 -7.28
N TRP A 547 -1.36 -23.38 -8.24
CA TRP A 547 -1.88 -22.04 -8.03
C TRP A 547 -3.39 -22.04 -8.20
N VAL A 548 -4.09 -21.42 -7.27
CA VAL A 548 -5.52 -21.15 -7.36
C VAL A 548 -5.65 -19.63 -7.42
N GLY A 549 -5.94 -19.10 -8.61
CA GLY A 549 -5.80 -17.68 -8.92
C GLY A 549 -4.39 -17.18 -8.63
N ARG A 550 -4.25 -16.21 -7.70
CA ARG A 550 -2.95 -15.63 -7.30
C ARG A 550 -2.27 -16.32 -6.12
N ARG A 551 -2.90 -17.33 -5.50
CA ARG A 551 -2.37 -18.00 -4.31
C ARG A 551 -1.70 -19.30 -4.68
N ARG A 552 -0.52 -19.54 -4.09
CA ARG A 552 0.22 -20.80 -4.25
C ARG A 552 -0.12 -21.73 -3.08
N HIS A 553 -0.46 -22.96 -3.40
CA HIS A 553 -0.68 -24.06 -2.46
C HIS A 553 0.36 -25.15 -2.74
N GLY A 554 1.00 -25.70 -1.71
CA GLY A 554 2.11 -26.63 -1.87
C GLY A 554 1.90 -27.93 -1.11
N ALA A 555 2.46 -29.02 -1.61
CA ALA A 555 2.49 -30.29 -0.90
C ALA A 555 3.68 -30.33 0.07
N GLU A 556 3.44 -30.62 1.36
CA GLU A 556 4.49 -30.78 2.38
C GLU A 556 5.52 -31.85 1.98
N THR A 557 5.04 -32.93 1.37
CA THR A 557 5.85 -34.10 1.00
C THR A 557 6.85 -33.79 -0.10
N GLN A 558 6.74 -32.63 -0.77
CA GLN A 558 7.66 -32.21 -1.82
C GLN A 558 8.44 -30.95 -1.43
N ALA A 559 9.75 -30.96 -1.63
CA ALA A 559 10.64 -29.87 -1.22
C ALA A 559 10.21 -28.49 -1.76
N GLN A 560 9.75 -28.44 -3.02
CA GLN A 560 9.28 -27.20 -3.65
C GLN A 560 7.91 -26.72 -3.14
N GLY A 561 7.14 -27.60 -2.49
CA GLY A 561 5.81 -27.34 -1.94
C GLY A 561 5.81 -26.88 -0.48
N LYS A 562 6.81 -27.28 0.32
CA LYS A 562 6.90 -26.99 1.76
C LYS A 562 6.61 -25.56 2.16
N SER A 563 7.11 -24.59 1.40
CA SER A 563 6.90 -23.17 1.70
C SER A 563 5.43 -22.73 1.66
N ALA A 564 4.58 -23.46 0.94
CA ALA A 564 3.17 -23.16 0.67
C ALA A 564 2.22 -24.23 1.23
N GLN A 565 2.67 -25.03 2.21
CA GLN A 565 1.97 -26.23 2.66
C GLN A 565 0.75 -26.03 3.55
N TYR A 566 0.44 -24.79 3.94
CA TYR A 566 -0.68 -24.48 4.82
C TYR A 566 -1.79 -23.80 4.04
N ALA A 567 -3.03 -24.21 4.30
CA ALA A 567 -4.23 -23.65 3.71
C ALA A 567 -5.36 -23.60 4.76
N TYR A 568 -6.54 -23.13 4.34
CA TYR A 568 -7.74 -23.11 5.17
C TYR A 568 -8.87 -23.81 4.46
N ILE A 569 -9.55 -24.74 5.15
CA ILE A 569 -10.88 -25.23 4.74
C ILE A 569 -11.91 -24.22 5.26
N ASP A 570 -12.83 -23.81 4.38
CA ASP A 570 -13.89 -22.84 4.67
C ASP A 570 -13.39 -21.54 5.32
N ILE A 571 -12.17 -21.12 4.96
CA ILE A 571 -11.50 -19.89 5.44
C ILE A 571 -11.15 -19.94 6.95
N ARG A 572 -11.53 -21.00 7.68
CA ARG A 572 -11.48 -21.03 9.16
C ARG A 572 -10.64 -22.15 9.73
N ILE A 573 -10.58 -23.30 9.07
CA ILE A 573 -9.89 -24.48 9.61
C ILE A 573 -8.50 -24.55 8.99
N PRO A 574 -7.42 -24.22 9.72
CA PRO A 574 -6.08 -24.34 9.19
C PRO A 574 -5.76 -25.81 8.94
N VAL A 575 -5.33 -26.12 7.73
CA VAL A 575 -4.92 -27.46 7.33
C VAL A 575 -3.53 -27.43 6.73
N ARG A 576 -2.85 -28.56 6.81
CA ARG A 576 -1.60 -28.81 6.11
C ARG A 576 -1.88 -29.71 4.91
N ILE A 577 -1.43 -29.29 3.74
CA ILE A 577 -1.60 -30.02 2.49
C ILE A 577 -0.47 -31.06 2.38
N SER A 578 -0.80 -32.33 2.56
CA SER A 578 0.17 -33.42 2.43
C SER A 578 0.51 -33.71 0.96
N HIS A 579 -0.49 -33.74 0.09
CA HIS A 579 -0.37 -34.07 -1.33
C HIS A 579 -1.27 -33.20 -2.21
N ILE A 580 -0.89 -33.05 -3.48
CA ILE A 580 -1.67 -32.37 -4.52
C ILE A 580 -1.67 -33.28 -5.75
N PHE A 581 -2.85 -33.60 -6.26
CA PHE A 581 -3.08 -34.49 -7.40
C PHE A 581 -3.87 -33.79 -8.51
#